data_AF-A0A9Q5ZER0-F1
#
_entry.id   AF-A0A9Q5ZER0-F1
#
_cell.length_a   1.000
_cell.length_b   1.000
_cell.length_c   1.000
_cell.angle_alpha   90.00
_cell.angle_beta   90.00
_cell.angle_gamma   90.00
#
_symmetry.space_group_name_H-M   'P 1'
#
loop_
_entity.id
_entity.type
_entity.pdbx_description
1 polymer ?
#
loop_
_entity_poly.entity_id
_entity_poly.type
_entity_poly.pdbx_seq_one_letter_code
_entity_poly.pdbx_strand_id
1 'polypeptide(L)'
;MENLFVIGRLNANPHYYDYFHYLVFNENGTVDMGAGAGQAIIVVVQGKYSVVKIDDYSAFINFYELSEINQYIRNGNIGDKIQDISPFSVKVTKENGIFAFYQEVIWNIKNEEEYPCYLFSTRYVFDSDPLNFAKKRSQRNLYYLIEQKDFDESEKYYYPQAECKKMILRELQELGITPID
;
A
#
# COMPACT_ATOMS: atom_id res chain seq x y z
N MET A 1 -8.62 -2.25 25.01
CA MET A 1 -7.66 -3.04 24.23
C MET A 1 -7.66 -2.44 22.84
N GLU A 2 -6.58 -1.76 22.45
CA GLU A 2 -6.45 -1.33 21.06
C GLU A 2 -6.28 -2.56 20.19
N ASN A 3 -7.07 -2.66 19.13
CA ASN A 3 -6.82 -3.65 18.09
C ASN A 3 -5.47 -3.31 17.46
N LEU A 4 -4.52 -4.23 17.58
CA LEU A 4 -3.20 -4.15 16.96
C LEU A 4 -3.30 -3.92 15.44
N PHE A 5 -4.40 -4.38 14.85
CA PHE A 5 -4.61 -4.40 13.42
C PHE A 5 -5.87 -3.65 13.03
N VAL A 6 -5.76 -2.77 12.04
CA VAL A 6 -6.88 -2.00 11.50
C VAL A 6 -7.56 -2.81 10.40
N ILE A 7 -8.85 -3.08 10.59
CA ILE A 7 -9.75 -3.43 9.50
C ILE A 7 -9.82 -2.25 8.54
N GLY A 8 -9.67 -2.51 7.25
CA GLY A 8 -9.72 -1.50 6.21
C GLY A 8 -8.51 -1.52 5.30
N ARG A 9 -8.29 -0.39 4.63
CA ARG A 9 -7.30 -0.26 3.56
C ARG A 9 -5.97 0.27 4.08
N LEU A 10 -4.93 -0.51 3.83
CA LEU A 10 -3.54 -0.10 3.94
C LEU A 10 -2.97 0.18 2.54
N ASN A 11 -2.32 1.32 2.36
CA ASN A 11 -1.63 1.67 1.11
C ASN A 11 -0.12 1.76 1.36
N ALA A 12 0.69 1.11 0.53
CA ALA A 12 2.12 1.33 0.50
C ALA A 12 2.43 2.56 -0.38
N ASN A 13 3.33 3.42 0.11
CA ASN A 13 3.81 4.63 -0.58
C ASN A 13 2.68 5.46 -1.22
N PRO A 14 1.65 5.86 -0.45
CA PRO A 14 0.47 6.56 -0.99
C PRO A 14 0.79 7.95 -1.54
N HIS A 15 1.99 8.46 -1.32
CA HIS A 15 2.46 9.75 -1.80
C HIS A 15 2.92 9.73 -3.27
N TYR A 16 3.19 8.56 -3.85
CA TYR A 16 3.60 8.47 -5.25
C TYR A 16 2.44 8.67 -6.23
N TYR A 17 2.71 9.41 -7.29
CA TYR A 17 1.76 9.70 -8.35
C TYR A 17 1.57 8.48 -9.25
N ASP A 18 0.30 8.21 -9.59
CA ASP A 18 -0.10 7.13 -10.50
C ASP A 18 0.45 5.76 -10.09
N TYR A 19 0.61 5.56 -8.78
CA TYR A 19 1.05 4.32 -8.17
C TYR A 19 -0.05 3.82 -7.24
N PHE A 20 -0.31 2.51 -7.25
CA PHE A 20 -1.10 1.90 -6.20
C PHE A 20 -0.47 0.58 -5.75
N HIS A 21 -0.49 0.40 -4.44
CA HIS A 21 -0.13 -0.85 -3.81
C HIS A 21 -0.90 -0.92 -2.50
N TYR A 22 -1.79 -1.90 -2.36
CA TYR A 22 -2.71 -1.92 -1.24
C TYR A 22 -3.02 -3.32 -0.74
N LEU A 23 -3.45 -3.35 0.52
CA LEU A 23 -4.07 -4.48 1.20
C LEU A 23 -5.37 -3.97 1.84
N VAL A 24 -6.50 -4.63 1.59
CA VAL A 24 -7.80 -4.31 2.16
C VAL A 24 -8.24 -5.50 3.00
N PHE A 25 -8.25 -5.32 4.32
CA PHE A 25 -8.66 -6.33 5.27
C PHE A 25 -10.12 -6.13 5.65
N ASN A 26 -10.97 -7.08 5.31
CA ASN A 26 -12.40 -7.01 5.54
C ASN A 26 -12.79 -7.67 6.87
N GLU A 27 -13.93 -7.25 7.44
CA GLU A 27 -14.44 -7.77 8.73
C GLU A 27 -14.81 -9.26 8.68
N ASN A 28 -15.15 -9.77 7.49
CA ASN A 28 -15.50 -11.16 7.26
C ASN A 28 -14.27 -12.10 7.15
N GLY A 29 -13.06 -11.60 7.39
CA GLY A 29 -11.81 -12.37 7.28
C GLY A 29 -11.27 -12.53 5.86
N THR A 30 -11.81 -11.81 4.87
CA THR A 30 -11.26 -11.77 3.51
C THR A 30 -10.26 -10.63 3.33
N VAL A 31 -9.36 -10.80 2.36
CA VAL A 31 -8.39 -9.78 1.99
C VAL A 31 -8.39 -9.57 0.48
N ASP A 32 -8.36 -8.30 0.07
CA ASP A 32 -8.11 -7.89 -1.31
C ASP A 32 -6.75 -7.19 -1.37
N MET A 33 -5.87 -7.65 -2.25
CA MET A 33 -4.53 -7.10 -2.42
C MET A 33 -4.34 -6.68 -3.86
N GLY A 34 -3.70 -5.55 -4.11
CA GLY A 34 -3.47 -5.09 -5.47
C GLY A 34 -2.24 -4.25 -5.62
N ALA A 35 -1.57 -4.38 -6.75
CA ALA A 35 -0.47 -3.52 -7.14
C ALA A 35 -0.54 -3.16 -8.62
N GLY A 36 -0.14 -1.93 -8.93
CA GLY A 36 -0.10 -1.39 -10.27
C GLY A 36 0.49 0.01 -10.26
N ALA A 37 0.70 0.54 -11.45
CA ALA A 37 1.09 1.93 -11.65
C ALA A 37 0.79 2.32 -13.09
N GLY A 38 0.56 3.60 -13.33
CA GLY A 38 0.06 4.05 -14.60
C GLY A 38 -1.37 3.58 -14.87
N GLN A 39 -1.66 3.41 -16.15
CA GLN A 39 -2.88 2.77 -16.65
C GLN A 39 -2.84 1.23 -16.58
N ALA A 40 -1.88 0.64 -15.84
CA ALA A 40 -1.63 -0.79 -15.83
C ALA A 40 -1.74 -1.40 -14.43
N ILE A 41 -2.66 -2.35 -14.29
CA ILE A 41 -2.80 -3.18 -13.10
C ILE A 41 -1.89 -4.39 -13.27
N ILE A 42 -0.96 -4.58 -12.35
CA ILE A 42 0.02 -5.67 -12.42
C ILE A 42 -0.56 -6.96 -11.84
N VAL A 43 -1.25 -6.83 -10.71
CA VAL A 43 -1.80 -7.96 -9.99
C VAL A 43 -2.95 -7.50 -9.10
N VAL A 44 -3.98 -8.33 -9.01
CA VAL A 44 -4.91 -8.30 -7.88
C VAL A 44 -5.19 -9.70 -7.41
N VAL A 45 -5.26 -9.83 -6.10
CA VAL A 45 -5.45 -11.08 -5.39
C VAL A 45 -6.60 -10.93 -4.42
N GLN A 46 -7.41 -11.98 -4.33
CA GLN A 46 -8.42 -12.14 -3.29
C GLN A 46 -8.13 -13.40 -2.50
N GLY A 47 -8.49 -13.40 -1.23
CA GLY A 47 -8.44 -14.62 -0.41
C GLY A 47 -8.83 -14.34 1.02
N LYS A 48 -8.23 -15.06 1.96
CA LYS A 48 -8.50 -14.95 3.40
C LYS A 48 -7.25 -14.63 4.18
N TYR A 49 -7.46 -14.06 5.36
CA TYR A 49 -6.39 -13.78 6.31
C TYR A 49 -6.77 -14.18 7.74
N SER A 50 -5.75 -14.44 8.55
CA SER A 50 -5.87 -14.54 10.00
C SER A 50 -4.69 -13.83 10.65
N VAL A 51 -4.91 -13.29 11.85
CA VAL A 51 -3.89 -12.53 12.59
C VAL A 51 -3.54 -13.28 13.87
N VAL A 52 -2.25 -13.55 14.07
CA VAL A 52 -1.72 -14.14 15.30
C VAL A 52 -0.86 -13.08 16.00
N LYS A 53 -1.39 -12.54 17.10
CA LYS A 53 -0.72 -11.53 17.90
C LYS A 53 0.57 -12.10 18.53
N ILE A 54 1.67 -11.35 18.43
CA ILE A 54 2.94 -11.63 19.11
C ILE A 54 3.00 -10.78 20.39
N ASP A 55 2.84 -9.47 20.24
CA ASP A 55 2.86 -8.48 21.31
C ASP A 55 1.91 -7.31 20.96
N ASP A 56 1.95 -6.22 21.72
CA ASP A 56 1.06 -5.08 21.53
C ASP A 56 1.30 -4.27 20.24
N TYR A 57 2.42 -4.51 19.56
CA TYR A 57 2.81 -3.81 18.33
C TYR A 57 3.13 -4.77 17.17
N SER A 58 3.17 -6.08 17.39
CA SER A 58 3.59 -7.05 16.37
C SER A 58 2.64 -8.23 16.22
N ALA A 59 2.44 -8.68 14.99
CA ALA A 59 1.67 -9.88 14.66
C ALA A 59 2.23 -10.63 13.45
N PHE A 60 1.86 -11.90 13.32
CA PHE A 60 1.89 -12.59 12.03
C PHE A 60 0.53 -12.48 11.34
N ILE A 61 0.53 -12.12 10.07
CA ILE A 61 -0.64 -12.24 9.20
C ILE A 61 -0.44 -13.50 8.35
N ASN A 62 -1.35 -14.45 8.47
CA ASN A 62 -1.36 -15.64 7.63
C ASN A 62 -2.36 -15.42 6.49
N PHE A 63 -1.88 -15.51 5.25
CA PHE A 63 -2.67 -15.39 4.04
C PHE A 63 -2.91 -16.77 3.44
N TYR A 64 -4.15 -17.09 3.12
CA TYR A 64 -4.54 -18.42 2.62
C TYR A 64 -5.76 -18.35 1.70
N GLU A 65 -6.02 -19.44 0.98
CA GLU A 65 -7.05 -19.50 -0.08
C GLU A 65 -6.91 -18.31 -1.07
N LEU A 66 -5.68 -17.97 -1.41
CA LEU A 66 -5.37 -16.83 -2.27
C LEU A 66 -5.54 -17.19 -3.75
N SER A 67 -6.23 -16.34 -4.48
CA SER A 67 -6.41 -16.43 -5.93
C SER A 67 -6.09 -15.11 -6.59
N GLU A 68 -5.24 -15.16 -7.61
CA GLU A 68 -5.05 -14.03 -8.51
C GLU A 68 -6.27 -13.93 -9.44
N ILE A 69 -6.82 -12.72 -9.59
CA ILE A 69 -8.00 -12.48 -10.41
C ILE A 69 -7.71 -11.54 -11.58
N ASN A 70 -8.38 -11.77 -12.70
CA ASN A 70 -8.29 -10.91 -13.85
C ASN A 70 -9.10 -9.61 -13.64
N GLN A 71 -8.39 -8.49 -13.72
CA GLN A 71 -8.91 -7.14 -13.52
C GLN A 71 -9.53 -6.55 -14.79
N TYR A 72 -9.17 -7.09 -15.94
CA TYR A 72 -9.61 -6.61 -17.23
C TYR A 72 -10.80 -7.43 -17.71
N ILE A 73 -11.81 -6.75 -18.27
CA ILE A 73 -12.96 -7.42 -18.91
C ILE A 73 -12.41 -8.34 -20.00
N ARG A 74 -12.54 -9.64 -19.80
CA ARG A 74 -12.23 -10.64 -20.81
C ARG A 74 -13.49 -11.45 -21.05
N ASN A 75 -13.95 -11.48 -22.29
CA ASN A 75 -15.18 -12.17 -22.69
C ASN A 75 -16.43 -11.75 -21.88
N GLY A 76 -16.49 -10.49 -21.44
CA GLY A 76 -17.63 -9.94 -20.68
C GLY A 76 -17.58 -10.16 -19.17
N ASN A 77 -16.58 -10.88 -18.65
CA ASN A 77 -16.43 -11.13 -17.22
C ASN A 77 -15.20 -10.42 -16.64
N ILE A 78 -15.36 -9.87 -15.44
CA ILE A 78 -14.28 -9.35 -14.58
C ILE A 78 -14.18 -10.32 -13.40
N GLY A 79 -12.96 -10.60 -12.92
CA GLY A 79 -12.75 -11.41 -11.73
C GLY A 79 -12.51 -12.90 -12.00
N ASP A 80 -12.32 -13.31 -13.25
CA ASP A 80 -11.93 -14.68 -13.56
C ASP A 80 -10.60 -15.03 -12.88
N LYS A 81 -10.58 -16.15 -12.15
CA LYS A 81 -9.38 -16.65 -11.49
C LYS A 81 -8.30 -16.99 -12.53
N ILE A 82 -7.12 -16.42 -12.35
CA ILE A 82 -5.93 -16.67 -13.18
C ILE A 82 -5.16 -17.87 -12.63
N GLN A 83 -4.86 -17.87 -11.34
CA GLN A 83 -4.09 -18.92 -10.67
C GLN A 83 -4.30 -18.90 -9.16
N ASP A 84 -4.03 -20.03 -8.51
CA ASP A 84 -3.89 -20.10 -7.06
C ASP A 84 -2.52 -19.57 -6.62
N ILE A 85 -2.49 -18.92 -5.46
CA ILE A 85 -1.25 -18.50 -4.81
C ILE A 85 -1.08 -19.34 -3.54
N SER A 86 0.14 -19.86 -3.34
CA SER A 86 0.46 -20.66 -2.16
C SER A 86 0.26 -19.84 -0.88
N PRO A 87 -0.27 -20.43 0.20
CA PRO A 87 -0.36 -19.74 1.49
C PRO A 87 1.01 -19.27 1.98
N PHE A 88 1.03 -18.14 2.66
CA PHE A 88 2.23 -17.58 3.25
C PHE A 88 1.91 -16.75 4.49
N SER A 89 2.94 -16.46 5.29
CA SER A 89 2.83 -15.66 6.50
C SER A 89 3.85 -14.54 6.49
N VAL A 90 3.46 -13.37 6.99
CA VAL A 90 4.30 -12.17 7.04
C VAL A 90 4.22 -11.58 8.44
N LYS A 91 5.38 -11.21 9.04
CA LYS A 91 5.36 -10.44 10.28
C LYS A 91 5.08 -8.97 9.95
N VAL A 92 4.19 -8.37 10.71
CA VAL A 92 3.86 -6.94 10.66
C VAL A 92 4.14 -6.29 12.01
N THR A 93 4.69 -5.08 11.98
CA THR A 93 4.91 -4.23 13.16
C THR A 93 4.15 -2.91 12.98
N LYS A 94 3.31 -2.54 13.94
CA LYS A 94 2.63 -1.24 14.01
C LYS A 94 3.54 -0.23 14.68
N GLU A 95 3.79 0.87 14.01
CA GLU A 95 4.55 2.00 14.53
C GLU A 95 3.67 3.25 14.62
N ASN A 96 3.71 3.93 15.75
CA ASN A 96 3.03 5.20 15.96
C ASN A 96 4.06 6.33 15.86
N GLY A 97 3.73 7.40 15.17
CA GLY A 97 4.63 8.51 14.93
C GLY A 97 4.04 9.52 13.96
N ILE A 98 4.75 10.62 13.72
CA ILE A 98 4.36 11.60 12.70
C ILE A 98 5.08 11.23 11.41
N PHE A 99 4.31 10.85 10.39
CA PHE A 99 4.83 10.53 9.06
C PHE A 99 4.22 11.49 8.05
N ALA A 100 5.04 12.41 7.54
CA ALA A 100 4.63 13.42 6.59
C ALA A 100 5.41 13.26 5.27
N PHE A 101 4.73 13.37 4.14
CA PHE A 101 5.31 13.21 2.81
C PHE A 101 4.82 14.28 1.85
N TYR A 102 5.69 14.74 0.95
CA TYR A 102 5.25 15.45 -0.24
C TYR A 102 4.43 14.50 -1.13
N GLN A 103 3.25 14.92 -1.55
CA GLN A 103 2.51 14.19 -2.56
C GLN A 103 3.13 14.50 -3.93
N GLU A 104 3.63 13.48 -4.61
CA GLU A 104 4.11 13.61 -5.97
C GLU A 104 2.99 14.13 -6.89
N VAL A 105 3.31 15.15 -7.68
CA VAL A 105 2.42 15.75 -8.67
C VAL A 105 3.13 15.92 -10.01
N ILE A 106 2.40 15.78 -11.11
CA ILE A 106 2.93 15.93 -12.48
C ILE A 106 2.67 17.30 -13.10
N TRP A 107 2.02 18.20 -12.36
CA TRP A 107 1.74 19.56 -12.81
C TRP A 107 2.59 20.57 -12.04
N ASN A 108 2.82 21.72 -12.67
CA ASN A 108 3.60 22.78 -12.04
C ASN A 108 2.80 23.43 -10.90
N ILE A 109 3.39 23.43 -9.70
CA ILE A 109 2.86 24.14 -8.54
C ILE A 109 3.50 25.53 -8.50
N LYS A 110 2.67 26.57 -8.66
CA LYS A 110 3.16 27.96 -8.74
C LYS A 110 3.67 28.51 -7.41
N ASN A 111 3.17 27.98 -6.30
CA ASN A 111 3.50 28.39 -4.94
C ASN A 111 3.88 27.15 -4.13
N GLU A 112 5.14 27.05 -3.71
CA GLU A 112 5.67 25.91 -2.96
C GLU A 112 4.92 25.69 -1.63
N GLU A 113 4.42 26.74 -1.00
CA GLU A 113 3.61 26.65 0.22
C GLU A 113 2.29 25.88 0.03
N GLU A 114 1.80 25.79 -1.22
CA GLU A 114 0.59 25.07 -1.61
C GLU A 114 0.87 23.63 -2.04
N TYR A 115 2.12 23.16 -1.92
CA TYR A 115 2.48 21.80 -2.29
C TYR A 115 1.66 20.79 -1.47
N PRO A 116 0.94 19.84 -2.10
CA PRO A 116 0.10 18.90 -1.38
C PRO A 116 0.97 17.91 -0.60
N CYS A 117 0.54 17.60 0.61
CA CYS A 117 1.22 16.69 1.50
C CYS A 117 0.25 15.68 2.13
N TYR A 118 0.81 14.53 2.49
CA TYR A 118 0.13 13.51 3.27
C TYR A 118 0.69 13.45 4.68
N LEU A 119 -0.20 13.36 5.67
CA LEU A 119 0.15 13.19 7.07
C LEU A 119 -0.53 11.94 7.64
N PHE A 120 0.25 11.11 8.31
CA PHE A 120 -0.19 9.91 9.00
C PHE A 120 0.35 9.86 10.43
N SER A 121 -0.42 9.23 11.33
CA SER A 121 -0.04 8.98 12.72
C SER A 121 0.46 7.55 12.98
N THR A 122 0.23 6.66 12.03
CA THR A 122 0.45 5.22 12.17
C THR A 122 1.00 4.67 10.86
N ARG A 123 1.97 3.75 10.93
CA ARG A 123 2.38 2.92 9.80
C ARG A 123 2.54 1.46 10.23
N TYR A 124 2.47 0.58 9.25
CA TYR A 124 2.67 -0.86 9.40
C TYR A 124 3.89 -1.27 8.58
N VAL A 125 4.87 -1.85 9.25
CA VAL A 125 6.12 -2.34 8.65
C VAL A 125 6.01 -3.85 8.47
N PHE A 126 6.03 -4.31 7.23
CA PHE A 126 5.98 -5.72 6.89
C PHE A 126 7.42 -6.21 6.69
N ASP A 127 7.78 -7.39 7.24
CA ASP A 127 9.12 -7.96 7.06
C ASP A 127 9.43 -8.34 5.59
N SER A 128 8.37 -8.46 4.80
CA SER A 128 8.38 -8.78 3.38
C SER A 128 7.12 -8.22 2.72
N ASP A 129 7.25 -7.73 1.50
CA ASP A 129 6.09 -7.27 0.71
C ASP A 129 5.13 -8.44 0.42
N PRO A 130 3.86 -8.40 0.88
CA PRO A 130 2.89 -9.47 0.61
C PRO A 130 2.59 -9.70 -0.88
N LEU A 131 2.90 -8.76 -1.76
CA LEU A 131 2.77 -8.88 -3.21
C LEU A 131 4.11 -9.11 -3.94
N ASN A 132 5.19 -9.46 -3.22
CA ASN A 132 6.51 -9.65 -3.80
C ASN A 132 6.54 -10.73 -4.91
N PHE A 133 5.67 -11.75 -4.83
CA PHE A 133 5.57 -12.78 -5.87
C PHE A 133 5.23 -12.19 -7.26
N ALA A 134 4.61 -11.01 -7.32
CA ALA A 134 4.25 -10.32 -8.56
C ALA A 134 5.35 -9.36 -9.07
N LYS A 135 6.46 -9.18 -8.33
CA LYS A 135 7.51 -8.20 -8.66
C LYS A 135 8.15 -8.42 -10.04
N LYS A 136 8.31 -9.67 -10.49
CA LYS A 136 8.84 -9.94 -11.84
C LYS A 136 7.95 -9.38 -12.97
N ARG A 137 6.67 -9.10 -12.70
CA ARG A 137 5.76 -8.52 -13.68
C ARG A 137 5.82 -7.00 -13.71
N SER A 138 6.13 -6.35 -12.59
CA SER A 138 6.35 -4.90 -12.57
C SER A 138 7.56 -4.50 -13.44
N GLN A 139 8.58 -5.34 -13.50
CA GLN A 139 9.74 -5.17 -14.39
C GLN A 139 9.39 -5.13 -15.89
N ARG A 140 8.18 -5.54 -16.28
CA ARG A 140 7.69 -5.49 -17.67
C ARG A 140 6.72 -4.34 -17.93
N ASN A 141 6.32 -3.60 -16.88
CA ASN A 141 5.41 -2.47 -17.01
C ASN A 141 6.21 -1.23 -17.42
N LEU A 142 5.76 -0.58 -18.50
CA LEU A 142 6.40 0.61 -19.08
C LEU A 142 6.59 1.75 -18.07
N TYR A 143 5.66 1.92 -17.12
CA TYR A 143 5.81 2.90 -16.03
C TYR A 143 7.13 2.66 -15.28
N TYR A 144 7.38 1.42 -14.84
CA TYR A 144 8.57 1.07 -14.06
C TYR A 144 9.85 1.08 -14.91
N LEU A 145 9.75 0.89 -16.22
CA LEU A 145 10.88 0.95 -17.15
C LEU A 145 11.30 2.39 -17.45
N ILE A 146 10.36 3.33 -17.49
CA ILE A 146 10.59 4.73 -17.84
C ILE A 146 10.95 5.55 -16.60
N GLU A 147 10.23 5.35 -15.50
CA GLU A 147 10.36 6.18 -14.30
C GLU A 147 11.68 5.95 -13.55
N GLN A 148 12.44 4.89 -13.85
CA GLN A 148 13.70 4.51 -13.19
C GLN A 148 13.65 4.63 -11.65
N LYS A 149 12.46 4.52 -11.05
CA LYS A 149 12.32 4.62 -9.60
C LYS A 149 13.09 3.44 -9.02
N ASP A 150 14.14 3.74 -8.27
CA ASP A 150 14.84 2.79 -7.42
C ASP A 150 13.84 2.31 -6.37
N PHE A 151 13.02 1.33 -6.75
CA PHE A 151 12.27 0.48 -5.82
C PHE A 151 13.23 -0.49 -5.15
N ASP A 152 14.39 0.03 -4.73
CA ASP A 152 15.44 -0.76 -4.13
C ASP A 152 14.84 -1.47 -2.92
N GLU A 153 15.04 -2.77 -2.94
CA GLU A 153 14.21 -3.77 -2.31
C GLU A 153 14.32 -3.65 -0.79
N SER A 154 13.27 -3.30 -0.03
CA SER A 154 13.02 -3.90 1.32
C SER A 154 11.96 -3.23 2.20
N GLU A 155 11.59 -1.96 2.04
CA GLU A 155 10.72 -1.32 3.07
C GLU A 155 9.44 -0.71 2.48
N LYS A 156 8.47 -1.58 2.15
CA LYS A 156 7.11 -1.08 1.93
C LYS A 156 6.47 -0.79 3.29
N TYR A 157 6.52 0.47 3.68
CA TYR A 157 5.70 1.00 4.76
C TYR A 157 4.26 1.12 4.30
N TYR A 158 3.34 0.54 5.07
CA TYR A 158 1.91 0.57 4.79
C TYR A 158 1.21 1.56 5.71
N TYR A 159 0.42 2.45 5.13
CA TYR A 159 -0.28 3.50 5.88
C TYR A 159 -1.80 3.26 5.85
N PRO A 160 -2.50 3.40 7.00
CA PRO A 160 -3.94 3.27 7.03
C PRO A 160 -4.61 4.45 6.33
N GLN A 161 -5.35 4.17 5.25
CA GLN A 161 -5.99 5.21 4.44
C GLN A 161 -7.03 6.02 5.23
N ALA A 162 -7.69 5.39 6.20
CA ALA A 162 -8.71 6.04 7.04
C ALA A 162 -8.13 7.11 7.98
N GLU A 163 -6.83 7.05 8.29
CA GLU A 163 -6.15 8.01 9.18
C GLU A 163 -5.37 9.07 8.38
N CYS A 164 -5.46 9.04 7.05
CA CYS A 164 -4.78 9.97 6.15
C CYS A 164 -5.34 11.39 6.29
N LYS A 165 -4.49 12.34 6.67
CA LYS A 165 -4.81 13.78 6.57
C LYS A 165 -4.10 14.37 5.36
N LYS A 166 -4.88 14.93 4.43
CA LYS A 166 -4.35 15.72 3.31
C LYS A 166 -4.21 17.17 3.76
N MET A 167 -3.04 17.75 3.53
CA MET A 167 -2.68 19.11 3.93
C MET A 167 -1.85 19.75 2.82
N ILE A 168 -1.60 21.06 2.92
CA ILE A 168 -0.55 21.72 2.13
C ILE A 168 0.71 21.96 2.98
N LEU A 169 1.85 22.20 2.33
CA LEU A 169 3.14 22.41 2.97
C LEU A 169 3.09 23.48 4.08
N ARG A 170 2.45 24.62 3.82
CA ARG A 170 2.33 25.70 4.82
C ARG A 170 1.67 25.22 6.11
N GLU A 171 0.58 24.47 6.01
CA GLU A 171 -0.14 23.97 7.18
C GLU A 171 0.70 22.98 8.01
N LEU A 172 1.55 22.18 7.36
CA LEU A 172 2.49 21.29 8.08
C LEU A 172 3.61 22.08 8.77
N GLN A 173 4.15 23.10 8.09
CA GLN A 173 5.18 23.97 8.65
C GLN A 173 4.66 24.77 9.87
N GLU A 174 3.41 25.23 9.83
CA GLU A 174 2.73 25.86 10.98
C GLU A 174 2.62 24.93 12.20
N LEU A 175 2.56 23.62 11.96
CA LEU A 175 2.60 22.59 13.01
C LEU A 175 4.02 22.18 13.43
N GLY A 176 5.06 22.77 12.84
CA GLY A 176 6.46 22.40 13.07
C GLY A 176 6.83 21.03 12.48
N ILE A 177 6.10 20.56 11.47
CA ILE A 177 6.32 19.27 10.81
C ILE A 177 6.99 19.51 9.46
N THR A 178 8.13 18.86 9.24
CA THR A 178 8.82 18.85 7.94
C THR A 178 8.53 17.53 7.21
N PRO A 179 7.96 17.56 5.99
CA PRO A 179 7.78 16.35 5.21
C PRO A 179 9.11 15.69 4.82
N ILE A 180 9.08 14.38 4.66
CA ILE A 180 10.17 13.60 4.10
C ILE A 180 10.03 13.60 2.57
N ASP A 181 11.15 13.72 1.87
CA ASP A 181 11.26 13.58 0.40
C ASP A 181 11.11 12.12 -0.05
#